data_AF-A0A4S5JG42-F1
#
_entry.id   AF-A0A4S5JG42-F1
#
_cell.length_a   1.000
_cell.length_b   1.000
_cell.length_c   1.000
_cell.angle_alpha   90.00
_cell.angle_beta   90.00
_cell.angle_gamma   90.00
#
_symmetry.space_group_name_H-M   'P 1'
#
loop_
_entity.id
_entity.type
_entity.pdbx_description
1 polymer ?
#
loop_
_entity_poly.entity_id
_entity_poly.type
_entity_poly.pdbx_seq_one_letter_code
_entity_poly.pdbx_strand_id
1 'polypeptide(L)' 'MLILKRQVGQKLYIGQGVMIEVLGVSGYGKKSQVRIGITAPREVAVNREEIYLRIQEKLSGNQ' A
#
# COMPACT_ATOMS: atom_id res chain seq x y z
N MET A 1 1.80 -9.08 -12.00
CA MET A 1 0.95 -7.94 -11.59
C MET A 1 -0.51 -8.33 -11.77
N LEU A 2 -1.30 -8.29 -10.69
CA LEU A 2 -2.76 -8.54 -10.71
C LEU A 2 -3.50 -7.20 -10.64
N ILE A 3 -4.50 -6.99 -11.50
CA ILE A 3 -5.20 -5.69 -11.63
C ILE A 3 -6.67 -5.88 -11.28
N LEU A 4 -7.16 -5.11 -10.30
CA LEU A 4 -8.54 -5.17 -9.81
C LEU A 4 -9.08 -3.76 -9.56
N LYS A 5 -10.39 -3.54 -9.75
CA LYS A 5 -11.07 -2.31 -9.34
C LYS A 5 -11.76 -2.55 -8.00
N ARG A 6 -11.49 -1.72 -6.99
CA ARG A 6 -12.15 -1.72 -5.68
C ARG A 6 -12.90 -0.41 -5.46
N GLN A 7 -14.12 -0.50 -4.97
CA GLN A 7 -14.90 0.65 -4.49
C GLN A 7 -14.56 0.95 -3.02
N VAL A 8 -14.95 2.12 -2.54
CA VAL A 8 -14.83 2.49 -1.11
C VAL A 8 -15.58 1.47 -0.25
N GLY A 9 -14.94 1.00 0.83
CA GLY A 9 -15.41 -0.06 1.71
C GLY A 9 -15.10 -1.48 1.22
N GLN A 10 -14.59 -1.66 0.00
CA GLN A 10 -14.21 -2.99 -0.47
C GLN A 10 -12.81 -3.38 0.02
N LYS A 11 -12.69 -4.67 0.35
CA LYS A 11 -11.48 -5.29 0.88
C LYS A 11 -10.84 -6.23 -0.13
N LEU A 12 -9.52 -6.37 -0.02
CA LEU A 12 -8.69 -7.33 -0.72
C LEU A 12 -7.82 -8.04 0.32
N TYR A 13 -7.71 -9.36 0.20
CA TYR A 13 -6.87 -10.17 1.08
C TYR A 13 -5.67 -10.70 0.31
N ILE A 14 -4.49 -10.69 0.94
CA ILE A 14 -3.25 -11.25 0.43
C ILE A 14 -2.75 -12.29 1.43
N GLY A 15 -2.68 -13.55 1.01
CA GLY A 15 -2.36 -14.67 1.88
C GLY A 15 -3.35 -14.79 3.05
N GLN A 16 -2.84 -15.12 4.24
CA GLN A 16 -3.66 -15.30 5.45
C GLN A 16 -3.52 -14.15 6.48
N GLY A 17 -2.65 -13.17 6.21
CA GLY A 17 -2.29 -12.14 7.20
C GLY A 17 -2.52 -10.71 6.75
N VAL A 18 -2.63 -10.44 5.44
CA VAL A 18 -2.70 -9.06 4.94
C VAL A 18 -4.07 -8.75 4.38
N MET A 19 -4.65 -7.65 4.84
CA MET A 19 -5.92 -7.11 4.37
C MET A 19 -5.72 -5.65 3.95
N ILE A 20 -6.22 -5.31 2.77
CA ILE A 20 -6.20 -3.97 2.19
C ILE A 20 -7.65 -3.51 2.03
N GLU A 21 -7.95 -2.31 2.50
CA GLU A 21 -9.27 -1.68 2.41
C GLU A 21 -9.19 -0.32 1.75
N VAL A 22 -10.09 -0.04 0.82
CA VAL A 22 -10.24 1.32 0.27
C VAL A 22 -11.14 2.12 1.21
N LEU A 23 -10.54 2.99 2.00
CA LEU A 23 -11.27 3.79 3.00
C LEU A 23 -11.97 5.01 2.39
N GLY A 24 -11.48 5.50 1.26
CA GLY A 24 -12.05 6.67 0.60
C GLY A 24 -11.28 7.07 -0.63
N VAL A 25 -11.93 7.88 -1.47
CA VAL A 25 -11.30 8.56 -2.59
C VAL A 25 -11.62 10.03 -2.46
N SER A 26 -10.60 10.87 -2.49
CA SER A 26 -10.71 12.32 -2.33
C SER A 26 -10.07 13.02 -3.52
N GLY A 27 -10.64 14.16 -3.93
CA GLY A 27 -10.15 14.95 -5.06
C GLY A 27 -10.90 14.68 -6.36
N TYR A 28 -10.55 15.41 -7.42
CA TYR A 28 -11.19 15.34 -8.73
C TYR A 28 -10.15 15.28 -9.86
N GLY A 29 -10.41 14.48 -10.89
CA GLY A 29 -9.53 14.33 -12.05
C GLY A 29 -8.15 13.77 -11.71
N LYS A 30 -7.08 14.47 -12.17
CA LYS A 30 -5.68 14.03 -12.03
C LYS A 30 -5.12 14.07 -10.59
N LYS A 31 -5.85 14.68 -9.65
CA LYS A 31 -5.44 14.78 -8.23
C LYS A 31 -6.27 13.88 -7.32
N SER A 32 -6.79 12.78 -7.86
CA SER A 32 -7.49 11.78 -7.05
C SER A 32 -6.50 11.10 -6.11
N GLN A 33 -6.74 11.23 -4.81
CA GLN A 33 -6.01 10.56 -3.75
C GLN A 33 -6.89 9.46 -3.20
N VAL A 34 -6.31 8.27 -3.03
CA VAL A 34 -7.01 7.13 -2.45
C VAL A 34 -6.51 6.94 -1.03
N ARG A 35 -7.43 6.90 -0.07
CA ARG A 35 -7.13 6.52 1.30
C ARG A 35 -7.20 4.99 1.39
N ILE A 36 -6.07 4.37 1.70
CA ILE A 36 -5.93 2.91 1.78
C ILE A 36 -5.63 2.54 3.23
N GLY A 37 -6.45 1.65 3.80
CA GLY A 37 -6.16 0.97 5.06
C GLY A 37 -5.42 -0.32 4.77
N ILE A 38 -4.35 -0.60 5.52
CA ILE A 38 -3.60 -1.85 5.42
C ILE A 38 -3.51 -2.44 6.82
N THR A 39 -3.93 -3.69 6.97
CA THR A 39 -3.75 -4.49 8.17
C THR A 39 -2.85 -5.65 7.80
N ALA A 40 -1.74 -5.79 8.53
CA ALA A 40 -0.76 -6.84 8.33
C ALA A 40 -0.20 -7.26 9.70
N PRO A 41 0.28 -8.50 9.85
CA PRO A 41 0.94 -8.93 11.07
C PRO A 41 2.30 -8.22 11.23
N ARG A 42 2.86 -8.23 12.44
CA ARG A 42 4.04 -7.43 12.79
C ARG A 42 5.29 -7.83 12.03
N GLU A 43 5.41 -9.08 11.60
CA GLU A 43 6.53 -9.55 10.78
C GLU A 43 6.52 -8.98 9.34
N VAL A 44 5.38 -8.48 8.85
CA VAL A 44 5.26 -7.93 7.50
C VAL A 44 5.44 -6.42 7.55
N ALA A 45 6.58 -5.94 7.06
CA ALA A 45 6.85 -4.52 6.93
C ALA A 45 5.96 -3.89 5.84
N VAL A 46 5.21 -2.85 6.21
CA VAL A 46 4.36 -2.08 5.29
C VAL A 46 4.95 -0.68 5.18
N ASN A 47 5.52 -0.35 4.03
CA ASN A 47 6.16 0.92 3.76
C ASN A 47 5.60 1.57 2.51
N ARG A 48 5.65 2.91 2.46
CA ARG A 48 5.43 3.64 1.20
C ARG A 48 6.64 3.43 0.28
N GLU A 49 6.43 3.51 -1.02
CA GLU A 49 7.46 3.22 -2.03
C GLU A 49 8.73 4.05 -1.81
N GLU A 50 8.59 5.36 -1.58
CA GLU A 50 9.71 6.27 -1.37
C GLU A 50 10.55 5.91 -0.14
N ILE A 51 9.89 5.36 0.89
CA ILE A 51 10.57 4.90 2.11
C ILE A 51 11.22 3.55 1.88
N TYR A 52 10.53 2.64 1.17
CA TYR A 52 11.06 1.33 0.83
C TYR A 52 12.33 1.43 -0.02
N LEU A 53 12.30 2.24 -1.09
CA LEU A 53 13.46 2.47 -1.96
C LEU A 53 14.63 3.07 -1.17
N ARG A 54 14.37 4.06 -0.31
CA ARG A 54 15.42 4.66 0.52
C ARG A 54 16.04 3.67 1.52
N ILE A 55 15.24 2.77 2.09
CA ILE A 55 15.74 1.72 2.98
C ILE A 55 16.61 0.74 2.20
N GLN A 56 16.17 0.34 1.01
CA GLN A 56 16.94 -0.53 0.10
C GLN A 56 18.28 0.08 -0.29
N GLU A 57 18.30 1.35 -0.73
CA GLU A 57 19.54 2.05 -1.10
C GLU A 57 20.56 2.11 0.04
N LYS A 58 20.09 2.35 1.26
CA LYS A 58 20.94 2.34 2.47
C LYS A 58 21.48 0.95 2.80
N LEU A 59 20.66 -0.09 2.61
CA LEU A 59 21.05 -1.48 2.85
C LEU A 59 22.01 -2.01 1.78
N SER A 60 21.89 -1.51 0.53
CA SER A 60 22.74 -1.92 -0.59
C SER A 60 24.12 -1.24 -0.62
N GLY A 61 24.41 -0.33 0.31
CA GLY A 61 25.79 0.07 0.62
C GLY A 61 26.56 0.75 -0.51
N ASN A 62 25.99 1.78 -1.16
CA ASN A 62 26.84 2.78 -1.81
C ASN A 62 27.33 3.76 -0.74
N GLN A 63 28.54 3.49 -0.25
CA GLN A 63 29.39 4.49 0.41
C GLN A 63 29.83 5.57 -0.59
#